data_AF-A0A2V6DA21-F1
#
_entry.id   AF-A0A2V6DA21-F1
#
_cell.length_a   1.000
_cell.length_b   1.000
_cell.length_c   1.000
_cell.angle_alpha   90.00
_cell.angle_beta   90.00
_cell.angle_gamma   90.00
#
_symmetry.space_group_name_H-M   'P 1'
#
loop_
_entity.id
_entity.type
_entity.pdbx_description
1 polymer ?
#
loop_
_entity_poly.entity_id
_entity_poly.type
_entity_poly.pdbx_seq_one_letter_code
_entity_poly.pdbx_strand_id
1 'polypeptide(L)'
;YTAFSLLGVLISLRSFARYTQFSEVSVAYSHVGLYAFFSMIMFGAMYYIVPRLVGREWRYASLIKIHFWASVYGIGLMTLMLLVGGWVQGLNMDNPSLSFTESTQSVLPYLRGRSLSGILMTVAHFVFAYHFLLMLLGLGRTASVPTFLNPVNPEPGETVAH
;
A
#
# COMPACT_ATOMS: atom_id res chain seq x y z
N TYR A 1 1.15 -3.12 -10.54
CA TYR A 1 0.58 -2.68 -11.83
C TYR A 1 0.09 -3.86 -12.68
N THR A 2 0.94 -4.83 -13.01
CA THR A 2 0.54 -5.98 -13.85
C THR A 2 -0.66 -6.75 -13.27
N ALA A 3 -0.64 -7.04 -11.96
CA ALA A 3 -1.78 -7.68 -11.28
C ALA A 3 -3.07 -6.86 -11.34
N PHE A 4 -2.99 -5.54 -11.16
CA PHE A 4 -4.14 -4.64 -11.32
C PHE A 4 -4.72 -4.71 -12.73
N SER A 5 -3.86 -4.63 -13.75
CA SER A 5 -4.29 -4.67 -15.15
C SER A 5 -4.93 -6.01 -15.50
N LEU A 6 -4.34 -7.13 -15.04
CA LEU A 6 -4.90 -8.47 -15.23
C LEU A 6 -6.26 -8.62 -14.54
N LEU A 7 -6.39 -8.16 -13.29
CA LEU A 7 -7.66 -8.15 -12.58
C LEU A 7 -8.72 -7.35 -13.35
N GLY A 8 -8.35 -6.20 -13.91
CA GLY A 8 -9.23 -5.37 -14.74
C GLY A 8 -9.76 -6.11 -15.97
N VAL A 9 -8.89 -6.84 -16.67
CA VAL A 9 -9.30 -7.69 -17.79
C VAL A 9 -10.27 -8.78 -17.31
N LEU A 10 -9.92 -9.50 -16.24
CA LEU A 10 -10.76 -10.59 -15.72
C LEU A 10 -12.15 -10.13 -15.34
N ILE A 11 -12.29 -9.04 -14.56
CA ILE A 11 -13.61 -8.55 -14.12
C ILE A 11 -14.46 -7.96 -15.26
N SER A 12 -13.83 -7.62 -16.40
CA SER A 12 -14.53 -7.11 -17.59
C SER A 12 -15.14 -8.21 -18.46
N LEU A 13 -14.64 -9.45 -18.36
CA LEU A 13 -15.17 -10.58 -19.10
C LEU A 13 -16.58 -10.91 -18.61
N ARG A 14 -17.54 -11.08 -19.53
CA ARG A 14 -18.95 -11.28 -19.16
C ARG A 14 -19.18 -12.46 -18.20
N SER A 15 -18.43 -13.54 -18.36
CA SER A 15 -18.50 -14.72 -17.48
C SER A 15 -18.10 -14.41 -16.03
N PHE A 16 -17.16 -13.48 -15.82
CA PHE A 16 -16.74 -13.05 -14.49
C PHE A 16 -17.60 -11.89 -13.99
N ALA A 17 -17.97 -10.96 -14.87
CA ALA A 17 -18.77 -9.79 -14.54
C ALA A 17 -20.10 -10.17 -13.86
N ARG A 18 -20.69 -11.34 -14.19
CA ARG A 18 -21.87 -11.86 -13.49
C ARG A 18 -21.67 -11.97 -11.97
N TYR A 19 -20.48 -12.32 -11.51
CA TYR A 19 -20.14 -12.50 -10.09
C TYR A 19 -19.46 -11.28 -9.47
N THR A 20 -18.72 -10.51 -10.27
CA THR A 20 -17.87 -9.42 -9.75
C THR A 20 -18.53 -8.04 -9.82
N GLN A 21 -19.56 -7.87 -10.66
CA GLN A 21 -20.35 -6.65 -10.69
C GLN A 21 -21.25 -6.60 -9.46
N PHE A 22 -21.35 -5.41 -8.84
CA PHE A 22 -22.12 -5.16 -7.62
C PHE A 22 -21.68 -5.95 -6.37
N SER A 23 -20.47 -6.53 -6.38
CA SER A 23 -19.85 -7.14 -5.20
C SER A 23 -18.60 -6.38 -4.73
N GLU A 24 -18.09 -6.72 -3.55
CA GLU A 24 -16.87 -6.10 -2.98
C GLU A 24 -15.63 -6.23 -3.88
N VAL A 25 -15.63 -7.08 -4.91
CA VAL A 25 -14.53 -7.18 -5.90
C VAL A 25 -14.29 -5.84 -6.60
N SER A 26 -15.36 -5.10 -6.92
CA SER A 26 -15.24 -3.77 -7.55
C SER A 26 -14.54 -2.76 -6.64
N VAL A 27 -14.80 -2.86 -5.33
CA VAL A 27 -14.13 -2.05 -4.32
C VAL A 27 -12.66 -2.46 -4.18
N ALA A 28 -12.38 -3.76 -4.14
CA ALA A 28 -11.02 -4.29 -4.11
C ALA A 28 -10.18 -3.77 -5.29
N TYR A 29 -10.72 -3.86 -6.51
CA TYR A 29 -10.07 -3.40 -7.73
C TYR A 29 -9.66 -1.92 -7.65
N SER A 30 -10.59 -1.08 -7.19
CA SER A 30 -10.34 0.36 -7.02
C SER A 30 -9.22 0.63 -6.00
N HIS A 31 -9.19 -0.10 -4.88
CA HIS A 31 -8.15 0.04 -3.87
C HIS A 31 -6.78 -0.46 -4.35
N VAL A 32 -6.74 -1.54 -5.13
CA VAL A 32 -5.48 -2.00 -5.75
C VAL A 32 -4.93 -0.93 -6.70
N GLY A 33 -5.78 -0.31 -7.52
CA GLY A 33 -5.37 0.76 -8.42
C GLY A 33 -4.85 1.99 -7.68
N LEU A 34 -5.62 2.47 -6.70
CA LEU A 34 -5.27 3.68 -5.95
C LEU A 34 -4.11 3.43 -4.98
N TYR A 35 -4.25 2.49 -4.05
CA TYR A 35 -3.28 2.32 -2.97
C TYR A 35 -2.11 1.43 -3.35
N ALA A 36 -2.35 0.25 -3.94
CA ALA A 36 -1.25 -0.69 -4.22
C ALA A 36 -0.38 -0.24 -5.39
N PHE A 37 -0.92 0.56 -6.31
CA PHE A 37 -0.19 1.08 -7.45
C PHE A 37 0.13 2.57 -7.31
N PHE A 38 -0.86 3.46 -7.41
CA PHE A 38 -0.62 4.90 -7.47
C PHE A 38 0.06 5.43 -6.19
N SER A 39 -0.53 5.21 -5.02
CA SER A 39 0.00 5.72 -3.76
C SER A 39 1.39 5.17 -3.43
N MET A 40 1.65 3.87 -3.67
CA MET A 40 2.97 3.29 -3.45
C MET A 40 4.05 3.96 -4.31
N ILE A 41 3.75 4.26 -5.57
CA ILE A 41 4.67 5.00 -6.45
C ILE A 41 4.88 6.42 -5.93
N MET A 42 3.80 7.11 -5.55
CA MET A 42 3.88 8.48 -5.03
C MET A 42 4.68 8.55 -3.73
N PHE A 43 4.49 7.62 -2.79
CA PHE A 43 5.29 7.56 -1.57
C PHE A 43 6.76 7.34 -1.89
N GLY A 44 7.09 6.39 -2.77
CA GLY A 44 8.47 6.17 -3.22
C GLY A 44 9.09 7.41 -3.87
N ALA A 45 8.34 8.07 -4.76
CA ALA A 45 8.76 9.31 -5.40
C ALA A 45 8.98 10.43 -4.37
N MET A 46 8.11 10.58 -3.38
CA MET A 46 8.29 11.55 -2.29
C MET A 46 9.53 11.26 -1.46
N TYR A 47 9.77 10.00 -1.09
CA TYR A 47 10.99 9.62 -0.36
C TYR A 47 12.27 9.98 -1.12
N TYR A 48 12.22 9.98 -2.45
CA TYR A 48 13.34 10.37 -3.31
C TYR A 48 13.44 11.89 -3.55
N ILE A 49 12.34 12.54 -3.90
CA ILE A 49 12.32 13.94 -4.37
C ILE A 49 12.44 14.92 -3.22
N VAL A 50 11.71 14.69 -2.12
CA VAL A 50 11.58 15.68 -1.03
C VAL A 50 12.93 16.04 -0.40
N PRO A 51 13.86 15.10 -0.11
CA PRO A 51 15.18 15.46 0.41
C PRO A 51 15.98 16.41 -0.49
N ARG A 52 15.82 16.28 -1.82
CA ARG A 52 16.52 17.11 -2.81
C ARG A 52 15.96 18.52 -2.86
N LEU A 53 14.65 18.67 -2.63
CA LEU A 53 14.00 19.98 -2.59
C LEU A 53 14.31 20.72 -1.28
N VAL A 54 14.38 20.00 -0.16
CA VAL A 54 14.58 20.60 1.18
C VAL A 54 16.06 20.68 1.56
N GLY A 55 16.96 19.96 0.87
CA GLY A 55 18.38 19.86 1.21
C GLY A 55 18.64 19.12 2.52
N ARG A 56 17.70 18.27 2.96
CA ARG A 56 17.77 17.53 4.24
C ARG A 56 17.37 16.09 4.05
N GLU A 57 18.10 15.20 4.71
CA GLU A 57 17.83 13.77 4.66
C GLU A 57 16.76 13.36 5.68
N TRP A 58 16.11 12.23 5.41
CA TRP A 58 15.11 11.66 6.31
C TRP A 58 15.74 11.24 7.64
N ARG A 59 15.22 11.77 8.75
CA ARG A 59 15.80 11.60 10.10
C ARG A 59 15.91 10.14 10.56
N TYR A 60 14.90 9.31 10.29
CA TYR A 60 14.79 7.95 10.78
C TYR A 60 14.49 6.95 9.66
N ALA A 61 15.46 6.11 9.29
CA ALA A 61 15.25 5.04 8.32
C ALA A 61 14.24 3.97 8.79
N SER A 62 14.07 3.81 10.11
CA SER A 62 13.07 2.91 10.69
C SER A 62 11.63 3.33 10.38
N LEU A 63 11.32 4.63 10.38
CA LEU A 63 9.98 5.13 10.05
C LEU A 63 9.61 4.86 8.60
N ILE A 64 10.58 4.95 7.68
CA ILE A 64 10.40 4.58 6.27
C ILE A 64 10.04 3.10 6.15
N LYS A 65 10.78 2.23 6.86
CA LYS A 65 10.50 0.79 6.89
C LYS A 65 9.11 0.48 7.47
N ILE A 66 8.74 1.14 8.57
CA ILE A 66 7.41 0.97 9.18
C ILE A 66 6.31 1.43 8.22
N HIS A 67 6.46 2.60 7.61
CA HIS A 67 5.49 3.10 6.62
C HIS A 67 5.34 2.14 5.44
N PHE A 68 6.46 1.66 4.89
CA PHE A 68 6.46 0.72 3.77
C PHE A 68 5.74 -0.58 4.14
N TRP A 69 6.13 -1.24 5.23
CA TRP A 69 5.54 -2.52 5.62
C TRP A 69 4.09 -2.39 6.08
N ALA A 70 3.73 -1.33 6.81
CA ALA A 70 2.35 -1.06 7.19
C ALA A 70 1.47 -0.82 5.94
N SER A 71 1.99 -0.10 4.94
CA SER A 71 1.28 0.10 3.66
C SER A 71 1.11 -1.21 2.90
N VAL A 72 2.17 -2.01 2.77
CA VAL A 72 2.16 -3.30 2.05
C VAL A 72 1.20 -4.30 2.71
N TYR A 73 1.31 -4.50 4.03
CA TYR A 73 0.41 -5.41 4.74
C TYR A 73 -1.02 -4.87 4.81
N GLY A 74 -1.19 -3.56 4.98
CA GLY A 74 -2.50 -2.91 4.97
C GLY A 74 -3.23 -3.15 3.65
N ILE A 75 -2.63 -2.76 2.52
CA ILE A 75 -3.29 -2.90 1.22
C ILE A 75 -3.40 -4.36 0.77
N GLY A 76 -2.41 -5.20 1.11
CA GLY A 76 -2.44 -6.63 0.83
C GLY A 76 -3.60 -7.32 1.54
N LEU A 77 -3.78 -7.05 2.84
CA LEU A 77 -4.91 -7.56 3.61
C LEU A 77 -6.25 -7.04 3.06
N MET A 78 -6.33 -5.75 2.71
CA MET A 78 -7.56 -5.16 2.13
C MET A 78 -7.98 -5.91 0.87
N THR A 79 -7.02 -6.09 -0.02
CA THR A 79 -7.23 -6.68 -1.34
C THR A 79 -7.69 -8.12 -1.18
N LEU A 80 -7.00 -8.90 -0.33
CA LEU A 80 -7.35 -10.30 -0.09
C LEU A 80 -8.77 -10.43 0.49
N MET A 81 -9.09 -9.66 1.53
CA MET A 81 -10.39 -9.73 2.19
C MET A 81 -11.53 -9.36 1.23
N LEU A 82 -11.37 -8.29 0.45
CA LEU A 82 -12.42 -7.84 -0.45
C LEU A 82 -12.56 -8.68 -1.72
N LEU A 83 -11.46 -9.23 -2.25
CA LEU A 83 -11.54 -10.16 -3.39
C LEU A 83 -12.28 -11.44 -3.00
N VAL A 84 -11.91 -12.05 -1.85
CA VAL A 84 -12.58 -13.28 -1.39
C VAL A 84 -14.02 -12.98 -0.97
N GLY A 85 -14.25 -11.93 -0.18
CA GLY A 85 -15.59 -11.54 0.26
C GLY A 85 -16.50 -11.18 -0.91
N GLY A 86 -16.00 -10.46 -1.91
CA GLY A 86 -16.75 -10.11 -3.11
C GLY A 86 -17.05 -11.32 -4.00
N TRP A 87 -16.12 -12.27 -4.11
CA TRP A 87 -16.36 -13.53 -4.82
C TRP A 87 -17.47 -14.35 -4.16
N VAL A 88 -17.44 -14.50 -2.83
CA VAL A 88 -18.49 -15.18 -2.06
C VAL A 88 -19.83 -14.44 -2.21
N GLN A 89 -19.83 -13.11 -2.12
CA GLN A 89 -21.03 -12.31 -2.32
C GLN A 89 -21.64 -12.54 -3.71
N GLY A 90 -20.80 -12.52 -4.75
CA GLY A 90 -21.21 -12.75 -6.14
C GLY A 90 -21.83 -14.13 -6.35
N LEU A 91 -21.20 -15.18 -5.81
CA LEU A 91 -21.74 -16.54 -5.87
C LEU A 91 -23.09 -16.66 -5.16
N ASN A 92 -23.23 -16.02 -3.99
CA ASN A 92 -24.47 -16.06 -3.24
C ASN A 92 -25.59 -15.25 -3.92
N MET A 93 -25.26 -14.16 -4.62
CA MET A 93 -26.22 -13.39 -5.42
C MET A 93 -26.68 -14.12 -6.69
N ASP A 94 -25.85 -15.00 -7.26
CA ASP A 94 -26.22 -15.84 -8.42
C ASP A 94 -27.05 -17.06 -8.00
N ASN A 95 -27.14 -17.37 -6.70
CA ASN A 95 -27.91 -18.50 -6.19
C ASN A 95 -29.38 -18.12 -5.91
N PRO A 96 -30.36 -18.67 -6.65
CA PRO A 96 -31.77 -18.34 -6.49
C PRO A 96 -32.38 -18.85 -5.17
N SER A 97 -31.73 -19.76 -4.45
CA SER A 97 -32.22 -20.27 -3.17
C SER A 97 -31.93 -19.33 -2.00
N LEU A 98 -31.07 -18.33 -2.19
CA LEU A 98 -30.66 -17.39 -1.15
C LEU A 98 -31.30 -16.03 -1.37
N SER A 99 -31.69 -15.39 -0.28
CA SER A 99 -32.10 -13.99 -0.29
C SER A 99 -30.89 -13.05 -0.42
N PHE A 100 -31.13 -11.84 -0.91
CA PHE A 100 -30.11 -10.79 -0.95
C PHE A 100 -29.55 -10.41 0.44
N THR A 101 -30.37 -10.56 1.48
CA THR A 101 -29.93 -10.31 2.86
C THR A 101 -28.88 -11.33 3.30
N GLU A 102 -29.10 -12.62 2.99
CA GLU A 102 -28.14 -13.69 3.30
C GLU A 102 -26.83 -13.51 2.53
N SER A 103 -26.90 -13.11 1.25
CA SER A 103 -25.69 -12.82 0.48
C SER A 103 -24.89 -11.68 1.11
N THR A 104 -25.54 -10.62 1.59
CA THR A 104 -24.86 -9.49 2.25
C THR A 104 -24.28 -9.87 3.60
N GLN A 105 -24.99 -10.66 4.40
CA GLN A 105 -24.51 -11.14 5.71
C GLN A 105 -23.29 -12.04 5.58
N SER A 106 -23.18 -12.82 4.50
CA SER A 106 -22.01 -13.68 4.24
C SER A 106 -20.68 -12.91 4.11
N VAL A 107 -20.74 -11.59 3.83
CA VAL A 107 -19.56 -10.74 3.61
C VAL A 107 -19.03 -10.11 4.91
N LEU A 108 -19.82 -10.08 5.98
CA LEU A 108 -19.47 -9.47 7.27
C LEU A 108 -18.06 -9.81 7.81
N PRO A 109 -17.60 -11.08 7.82
CA PRO A 109 -16.26 -11.40 8.30
C PRO A 109 -15.15 -10.73 7.46
N TYR A 110 -15.35 -10.63 6.15
CA TYR A 110 -14.40 -9.97 5.24
C TYR A 110 -14.37 -8.46 5.44
N LEU A 111 -15.52 -7.84 5.74
CA LEU A 111 -15.59 -6.41 6.07
C LEU A 111 -14.87 -6.10 7.40
N ARG A 112 -14.90 -7.01 8.38
CA ARG A 112 -14.07 -6.87 9.60
C ARG A 112 -12.58 -6.90 9.27
N GLY A 113 -12.17 -7.80 8.37
CA GLY A 113 -10.80 -7.83 7.86
C GLY A 113 -10.40 -6.55 7.11
N ARG A 114 -11.32 -5.98 6.33
CA ARG A 114 -11.15 -4.66 5.68
C ARG A 114 -10.93 -3.55 6.71
N SER A 115 -11.67 -3.53 7.81
CA SER A 115 -11.47 -2.53 8.87
C SER A 115 -10.09 -2.65 9.52
N LEU A 116 -9.62 -3.88 9.78
CA LEU A 116 -8.26 -4.12 10.29
C LEU A 116 -7.18 -3.60 9.32
N SER A 117 -7.36 -3.87 8.04
CA SER A 117 -6.52 -3.29 6.99
C SER A 117 -6.56 -1.75 7.01
N GLY A 118 -7.73 -1.14 7.18
CA GLY A 118 -7.88 0.31 7.30
C GLY A 118 -7.09 0.90 8.45
N ILE A 119 -7.01 0.20 9.59
CA ILE A 119 -6.17 0.61 10.74
C ILE A 119 -4.69 0.59 10.35
N LEU A 120 -4.21 -0.48 9.70
CA LEU A 120 -2.82 -0.58 9.24
C LEU A 120 -2.46 0.54 8.25
N MET A 121 -3.36 0.80 7.29
CA MET A 121 -3.19 1.90 6.33
C MET A 121 -3.16 3.25 7.04
N THR A 122 -4.02 3.46 8.02
CA THR A 122 -4.07 4.69 8.81
C THR A 122 -2.76 4.91 9.55
N VAL A 123 -2.22 3.88 10.22
CA VAL A 123 -0.91 3.91 10.87
C VAL A 123 0.19 4.28 9.86
N ALA A 124 0.17 3.69 8.66
CA ALA A 124 1.15 4.02 7.62
C ALA A 124 1.12 5.52 7.24
N HIS A 125 -0.07 6.11 7.07
CA HIS A 125 -0.20 7.52 6.72
C HIS A 125 0.23 8.44 7.87
N PHE A 126 -0.09 8.10 9.11
CA PHE A 126 0.37 8.87 10.28
C PHE A 126 1.90 8.84 10.41
N VAL A 127 2.52 7.67 10.21
CA VAL A 127 3.99 7.54 10.22
C VAL A 127 4.62 8.39 9.12
N PHE A 128 4.05 8.36 7.90
CA PHE A 128 4.51 9.20 6.79
C PHE A 128 4.39 10.69 7.10
N ALA A 129 3.20 11.13 7.52
CA ALA A 129 2.92 12.53 7.83
C ALA A 129 3.81 13.04 8.96
N TYR A 130 4.00 12.26 10.01
CA TYR A 130 4.91 12.59 11.10
C TYR A 130 6.36 12.71 10.61
N HIS A 131 6.83 11.75 9.81
CA HIS A 131 8.20 11.78 9.29
C HIS A 131 8.44 12.96 8.34
N PHE A 132 7.44 13.29 7.52
CA PHE A 132 7.44 14.44 6.63
C PHE A 132 7.44 15.75 7.43
N LEU A 133 6.63 15.85 8.49
CA LEU A 133 6.62 17.02 9.38
C LEU A 133 7.97 17.25 10.06
N LEU A 134 8.62 16.19 10.56
CA LEU A 134 9.97 16.29 11.13
C LEU A 134 10.98 16.85 10.13
N MET A 135 10.84 16.52 8.84
CA MET A 135 11.69 17.05 7.79
C MET A 135 11.41 18.54 7.55
N LEU A 136 10.14 18.95 7.47
CA LEU A 136 9.75 20.36 7.29
C LEU A 136 10.17 21.24 8.46
N LEU A 137 10.10 20.73 9.69
CA LEU A 137 10.58 21.42 10.89
C LEU A 137 12.12 21.48 10.97
N GLY A 138 12.82 20.94 9.97
CA GLY A 138 14.27 21.01 9.90
C GLY A 138 14.99 20.08 10.88
N LEU A 139 14.31 19.08 11.41
CA LEU A 139 14.90 18.15 12.38
C LEU A 139 15.72 17.03 11.71
N GLY A 140 15.84 17.04 10.37
CA GLY A 140 16.70 16.14 9.58
C GLY A 140 18.15 16.62 9.48
N ARG A 141 19.09 15.67 9.28
CA ARG A 141 20.50 15.99 9.02
C ARG A 141 20.59 16.75 7.69
N THR A 142 21.30 17.88 7.69
CA THR A 142 21.71 18.56 6.46
C THR A 142 22.62 17.63 5.67
N ALA A 143 22.31 17.42 4.40
CA ALA A 143 23.16 16.67 3.50
C ALA A 143 23.79 17.64 2.50
N SER A 144 25.11 17.71 2.49
CA SER A 144 25.87 18.36 1.42
C SER A 144 25.96 17.48 0.16
N VAL A 145 25.77 16.16 0.30
CA VAL A 145 25.85 15.14 -0.76
C VAL A 145 24.79 14.05 -0.50
N PRO A 146 24.11 13.50 -1.52
CA PRO A 146 23.16 12.39 -1.34
C PRO A 146 23.80 11.21 -0.61
N THR A 147 23.10 10.60 0.34
CA THR A 147 23.62 9.49 1.16
C THR A 147 24.17 8.32 0.31
N PHE A 148 23.63 8.07 -0.88
CA PHE A 148 24.11 7.03 -1.81
C PHE A 148 25.43 7.35 -2.53
N LEU A 149 25.87 8.62 -2.50
CA LEU A 149 27.12 9.10 -3.12
C LEU A 149 28.14 9.52 -2.06
N ASN A 150 27.86 9.25 -0.77
CA ASN A 150 28.85 9.50 0.25
C ASN A 150 30.01 8.51 0.03
N PRO A 151 31.24 8.97 -0.24
CA PRO A 151 32.36 8.06 -0.35
C PRO A 151 32.43 7.24 0.95
N VAL A 152 32.47 5.91 0.80
CA VAL A 152 32.79 5.03 1.93
C VAL A 152 34.21 5.42 2.32
N ASN A 153 34.36 6.09 3.46
CA ASN A 153 35.68 6.32 4.01
C ASN A 153 36.27 4.93 4.26
N PRO A 154 37.46 4.61 3.71
CA PRO A 154 38.13 3.35 4.03
C PRO A 154 38.25 3.24 5.54
N GLU A 155 38.01 2.05 6.08
CA GLU A 155 38.12 1.84 7.53
C GLU A 155 39.54 2.22 8.00
N PRO A 156 39.73 2.68 9.24
CA PRO A 156 41.03 3.11 9.77
C PRO A 156 42.14 2.05 9.83
N GLY A 157 42.00 0.92 9.14
CA GLY A 157 42.98 -0.14 8.98
C GLY A 157 43.38 -0.44 7.53
N GLU A 158 42.83 0.24 6.52
CA GLU A 158 43.17 0.03 5.10
C GLU A 158 44.14 1.11 4.57
N THR A 159 44.91 1.72 5.46
CA THR A 159 46.21 2.26 5.07
C THR A 159 47.24 1.13 5.24
N VAL A 160 48.01 0.91 4.18
CA VAL A 160 49.23 0.08 4.09
C VAL A 160 49.00 -1.34 3.53
N ALA A 161 49.13 -1.49 2.20
CA ALA A 161 50.20 -2.29 1.59
C ALA A 161 50.12 -2.26 0.04
N HIS A 162 51.12 -1.59 -0.56
CA HIS A 162 51.62 -1.69 -1.94
C HIS A 162 50.75 -1.19 -3.11
#